data_AF-A0A0H4B745-F1
#
_entry.id   AF-A0A0H4B745-F1
#
_cell.length_a   1.000
_cell.length_b   1.000
_cell.length_c   1.000
_cell.angle_alpha   90.00
_cell.angle_beta   90.00
_cell.angle_gamma   90.00
#
_symmetry.space_group_name_H-M   'P 1'
#
loop_
_entity.id
_entity.type
_entity.pdbx_description
1 polymer ?
#
loop_
_entity_poly.entity_id
_entity_poly.type
_entity_poly.pdbx_seq_one_letter_code
_entity_poly.pdbx_strand_id
1 'polypeptide(L)' 'MGECCYRNDSSKMIILKCIGENQFFCEKVLMPLEVYFFEAPDDARLELWLLNGGEPMLHTTAEAREYALLSHRKDDDP' A
#
# COMPACT_ATOMS: atom_id res chain seq x y z
N MET A 1 -6.75 11.21 -3.09
CA MET A 1 -5.70 10.48 -3.83
C MET A 1 -4.40 11.16 -3.50
N GLY A 2 -3.55 10.45 -2.78
CA GLY A 2 -2.28 10.97 -2.26
C GLY A 2 -1.14 10.00 -2.56
N GLU A 3 0.07 10.50 -2.42
CA GLU A 3 1.28 9.70 -2.56
C GLU A 3 1.48 8.84 -1.31
N CYS A 4 1.62 7.53 -1.52
CA CYS A 4 1.83 6.53 -0.48
C CYS A 4 3.20 5.87 -0.66
N CYS A 5 3.75 5.35 0.44
CA CYS A 5 4.99 4.60 0.43
C CYS A 5 4.88 3.36 1.32
N TYR A 6 5.27 2.22 0.77
CA TYR A 6 5.47 1.00 1.54
C TYR A 6 6.89 0.46 1.34
N ARG A 7 7.50 0.03 2.44
CA ARG A 7 8.80 -0.64 2.44
C ARG A 7 8.63 -2.07 2.92
N ASN A 8 9.12 -3.02 2.13
CA ASN A 8 9.17 -4.41 2.54
C ASN A 8 10.37 -4.65 3.46
N ASP A 9 10.20 -4.46 4.77
CA ASP A 9 11.27 -4.74 5.76
C ASP A 9 11.46 -6.24 6.06
N SER A 10 10.73 -7.13 5.37
CA SER A 10 10.87 -8.58 5.53
C SER A 10 11.95 -9.16 4.61
N SER A 11 12.44 -10.35 4.96
CA SER A 11 13.33 -11.15 4.11
C SER A 11 12.59 -11.93 3.01
N LYS A 12 11.27 -11.74 2.89
CA LYS A 12 10.37 -12.48 1.99
C LYS A 12 9.80 -11.54 0.94
N MET A 13 9.31 -12.10 -0.16
CA MET A 13 8.55 -11.30 -1.14
C MET A 13 7.14 -11.02 -0.61
N ILE A 14 6.62 -9.84 -0.91
CA ILE A 14 5.27 -9.41 -0.54
C ILE A 14 4.51 -8.98 -1.79
N ILE A 15 3.24 -9.34 -1.92
CA ILE A 15 2.33 -8.71 -2.89
C ILE A 15 1.58 -7.62 -2.15
N LEU A 16 1.76 -6.37 -2.58
CA LEU A 16 0.94 -5.25 -2.17
C LEU A 16 -0.20 -5.11 -3.18
N LYS A 17 -1.44 -5.09 -2.69
CA LYS A 17 -2.64 -4.76 -3.48
C LYS A 17 -3.30 -3.54 -2.86
N CYS A 18 -3.60 -2.53 -3.68
CA CYS A 18 -4.38 -1.37 -3.31
C CYS A 18 -5.69 -1.40 -4.09
N ILE A 19 -6.81 -1.43 -3.37
CA ILE A 19 -8.15 -1.64 -3.91
C ILE A 19 -9.01 -0.47 -3.45
N GLY A 20 -9.32 0.44 -4.37
CA GLY A 20 -10.16 1.61 -4.09
C GLY A 20 -11.53 1.50 -4.74
N GLU A 21 -12.37 2.49 -4.46
CA GLU A 21 -13.64 2.67 -5.18
C GLU A 21 -13.39 3.01 -6.67
N ASN A 22 -14.47 3.05 -7.47
CA ASN A 22 -14.43 3.44 -8.88
C ASN A 22 -13.43 2.63 -9.74
N GLN A 23 -13.31 1.33 -9.46
CA GLN A 23 -12.42 0.40 -10.16
C GLN A 23 -10.92 0.72 -10.01
N PHE A 24 -10.53 1.50 -9.00
CA PHE A 24 -9.13 1.72 -8.70
C PHE A 24 -8.48 0.44 -8.19
N PHE A 25 -7.43 -0.02 -8.88
CA PHE A 25 -6.67 -1.19 -8.48
C PHE A 25 -5.19 -1.02 -8.84
N CYS A 26 -4.31 -1.26 -7.88
CA CYS A 26 -2.87 -1.31 -8.08
C CYS A 26 -2.31 -2.56 -7.40
N GLU A 27 -1.45 -3.30 -8.09
CA GLU A 27 -0.79 -4.49 -7.54
C GLU A 27 0.70 -4.47 -7.87
N LYS A 28 1.54 -4.78 -6.88
CA LYS A 28 2.99 -4.90 -7.06
C LYS A 28 3.57 -6.00 -6.18
N VAL A 29 4.40 -6.85 -6.77
CA VAL A 29 5.29 -7.76 -6.03
C VAL A 29 6.53 -6.98 -5.58
N LEU A 30 6.80 -6.99 -4.29
CA LEU A 30 7.92 -6.31 -3.64
C LEU A 30 8.96 -7.32 -3.18
N MET A 31 10.18 -7.13 -3.66
CA MET A 31 11.34 -7.89 -3.23
C MET A 31 11.70 -7.53 -1.78
N PRO A 32 12.46 -8.39 -1.07
CA PRO A 32 13.01 -8.05 0.24
C PRO A 32 13.74 -6.69 0.19
N LEU A 33 13.44 -5.81 1.14
CA LEU A 33 14.00 -4.46 1.29
C LEU A 33 13.63 -3.46 0.18
N GLU A 34 12.77 -3.82 -0.77
CA GLU A 34 12.27 -2.90 -1.79
C GLU A 34 11.35 -1.84 -1.17
N VAL A 35 11.49 -0.60 -1.66
CA VAL A 35 10.60 0.51 -1.34
C VAL A 35 9.75 0.80 -2.57
N TYR A 36 8.45 0.96 -2.35
CA TYR A 36 7.49 1.23 -3.42
C TYR A 36 6.66 2.47 -3.11
N PHE A 37 6.70 3.39 -4.06
CA PHE A 37 5.93 4.62 -4.09
C PHE A 37 4.75 4.41 -5.05
N PHE A 38 3.56 4.74 -4.59
CA PHE A 38 2.33 4.59 -5.37
C PHE A 38 1.32 5.66 -5.01
N GLU A 39 0.44 6.00 -5.94
CA GLU A 39 -0.70 6.86 -5.66
C GLU A 39 -1.89 6.00 -5.29
N ALA A 40 -2.68 6.43 -4.31
CA ALA A 40 -3.91 5.73 -3.93
C ALA A 40 -4.97 6.71 -3.40
N PRO A 41 -6.26 6.45 -3.62
CA PRO A 41 -7.35 7.07 -2.88
C PRO A 41 -7.20 6.81 -1.37
N ASP A 42 -7.58 7.78 -0.54
CA ASP A 42 -7.35 7.74 0.91
C ASP A 42 -8.16 6.62 1.59
N ASP A 43 -9.32 6.30 1.02
CA ASP A 43 -10.26 5.25 1.40
C ASP A 43 -9.92 3.88 0.78
N ALA A 44 -8.89 3.79 -0.05
CA ALA A 44 -8.50 2.53 -0.67
C ALA A 44 -7.98 1.54 0.40
N ARG A 45 -8.38 0.28 0.27
CA ARG A 45 -7.88 -0.82 1.09
C ARG A 45 -6.54 -1.29 0.56
N LEU A 46 -5.54 -1.34 1.43
CA LEU A 46 -4.29 -2.04 1.20
C LEU A 46 -4.36 -3.46 1.75
N GLU A 47 -3.85 -4.40 0.98
CA GLU A 47 -3.64 -5.79 1.37
C GLU A 47 -2.18 -6.17 1.11
N LEU A 48 -1.53 -6.72 2.13
CA LEU A 48 -0.16 -7.23 2.06
C LEU A 48 -0.18 -8.75 2.18
N TRP A 49 0.28 -9.42 1.12
CA TRP A 49 0.28 -10.87 1.02
C TRP A 49 1.72 -11.40 1.03
N LEU A 50 2.04 -12.30 1.96
CA LEU A 50 3.37 -12.90 2.06
C LEU A 50 3.53 -14.05 1.07
N LEU A 51 4.68 -14.08 0.37
CA LEU A 51 5.10 -15.19 -0.48
C LEU A 51 6.17 -16.01 0.23
N ASN A 52 5.76 -17.11 0.85
CA ASN A 52 6.62 -17.98 1.68
C ASN A 52 6.90 -19.35 1.04
N GLY A 53 7.02 -19.41 -0.30
CA GLY A 53 7.28 -20.64 -1.03
C GLY A 53 6.06 -21.57 -1.20
N GLY A 54 4.91 -21.20 -0.65
CA GLY A 54 3.62 -21.83 -0.87
C GLY A 54 2.60 -20.83 -1.42
N GLU A 55 1.31 -21.06 -1.16
CA GLU A 55 0.25 -20.14 -1.55
C GLU A 55 0.42 -18.75 -0.90
N PRO A 56 0.09 -17.66 -1.61
CA PRO A 56 0.10 -16.32 -1.02
C PRO A 56 -0.82 -16.26 0.18
N MET A 57 -0.32 -15.77 1.31
CA MET A 57 -1.10 -15.63 2.54
C MET A 57 -1.31 -14.17 2.87
N LEU A 58 -2.57 -13.76 3.01
CA LEU A 58 -2.90 -12.42 3.48
C LEU A 58 -2.35 -12.24 4.90
N HIS A 59 -1.46 -11.27 5.06
CA HIS A 59 -0.78 -11.00 6.31
C HIS A 59 -1.34 -9.78 7.02
N THR A 60 -1.67 -8.74 6.26
CA THR A 60 -2.11 -7.45 6.81
C THR A 60 -3.08 -6.77 5.86
N THR A 61 -4.09 -6.12 6.44
CA THR A 61 -4.98 -5.19 5.75
C THR A 61 -4.93 -3.85 6.46
N ALA A 62 -4.92 -2.76 5.71
CA ALA A 62 -4.87 -1.40 6.25
C ALA A 62 -5.53 -0.42 5.28
N GLU A 63 -5.78 0.82 5.71
CA GLU A 63 -6.21 1.87 4.80
C GLU A 63 -4.99 2.54 4.13
N ALA A 64 -5.11 2.93 2.86
CA ALA A 64 -4.02 3.57 2.11
C ALA A 64 -3.52 4.86 2.79
N ARG A 65 -4.42 5.61 3.44
CA ARG A 65 -4.05 6.81 4.21
C ARG A 65 -3.02 6.58 5.31
N GLU A 66 -2.90 5.36 5.83
CA GLU A 66 -1.90 5.02 6.85
C GLU A 66 -0.48 5.00 6.29
N TYR A 67 -0.33 4.91 4.96
CA TYR A 67 0.93 4.89 4.24
C TYR A 67 1.19 6.17 3.44
N ALA A 68 0.37 7.20 3.61
CA ALA A 68 0.53 8.47 2.92
C ALA A 68 1.81 9.19 3.38
N LEU A 69 2.61 9.68 2.41
CA LEU A 69 3.94 10.24 2.68
C LEU A 69 3.93 11.59 3.39
N LEU A 70 2.84 12.34 3.29
CA LEU A 70 2.47 13.51 4.09
C LEU A 70 1.08 13.88 3.58
N SER A 71 0.06 13.90 4.45
CA SER A 71 -1.19 14.55 4.10
C SER A 71 -0.88 16.01 3.79
N HIS A 72 -1.35 16.53 2.64
CA HIS A 72 -1.65 17.95 2.61
C HIS A 72 -2.60 18.18 3.80
N ARG A 73 -2.06 18.72 4.89
CA ARG A 73 -2.85 19.60 5.74
C ARG A 73 -3.42 20.58 4.75
N LYS A 74 -4.71 20.44 4.43
CA LYS A 74 -5.46 21.61 3.99
C LYS A 74 -5.18 22.63 5.07
N ASP A 75 -4.36 23.63 4.75
CA ASP A 75 -4.51 24.91 5.42
C ASP A 75 -5.98 25.27 5.20
N ASP A 76 -6.79 25.05 6.23
CA ASP A 76 -8.10 25.69 6.36
C ASP A 76 -7.80 27.19 6.28
N ASP A 77 -7.98 27.75 5.09
CA ASP A 77 -7.91 29.18 4.82
C ASP A 77 -9.17 29.83 5.41
N PRO A 78 -9.08 30.69 6.44
CA PRO A 78 -10.23 31.41 6.99
C PRO A 78 -10.74 32.53 6.08
#